data_AF-A0A2G3K821-F1
#
_entry.id   AF-A0A2G3K821-F1
#
_cell.length_a   1.000
_cell.length_b   1.000
_cell.length_c   1.000
_cell.angle_alpha   90.00
_cell.angle_beta   90.00
_cell.angle_gamma   90.00
#
_symmetry.space_group_name_H-M   'P 1'
#
loop_
_entity.id
_entity.type
_entity.pdbx_description
1 polymer ?
#
loop_
_entity_poly.entity_id
_entity_poly.type
_entity_poly.pdbx_seq_one_letter_code
_entity_poly.pdbx_strand_id
1 'polypeptide(L)'
;MYNEDDLASAIKAGVLTNDTATAFRAHVAQQKGLPKNIHEEDFRFITGFNDIFVFIACVLLLASIAWIGAAATPPVGALGVAAAAWGLAEFFTRKRRMALPSIVLLLAFVGGVFMTFAFMPGNKDGSLASASAIAAAAAWLHWLRFKVPITVAAGAIAFIGVVITLLFPTANEAAKSADILSVLAGVGVFILALRWDTADTLRQTRKADVAFWLHLLAAPLLVHPVLASLNIFGGPTSPAQAIMVVGLYIVIALVSLTIDRRALMVSALAYVLYTFSALLKQYGVVSLHFAITAMAIGSALLLLSAFWHPSRALILNCLPLFVRKNVPPFH
;
A
#
# COMPACT_ATOMS: atom_id res chain seq x y z
N MET A 1 13.60 17.80 -14.61
CA MET A 1 12.44 18.01 -13.73
C MET A 1 12.90 17.77 -12.31
N TYR A 2 12.72 18.72 -11.40
CA TYR A 2 13.07 18.60 -9.97
C TYR A 2 11.96 17.86 -9.22
N ASN A 3 12.29 17.17 -8.14
CA ASN A 3 11.33 16.54 -7.22
C ASN A 3 11.41 17.14 -5.81
N GLU A 4 10.52 16.75 -4.90
CA GLU A 4 10.52 17.24 -3.52
C GLU A 4 11.79 16.88 -2.74
N ASP A 5 12.48 15.79 -3.13
CA ASP A 5 13.77 15.44 -2.53
C ASP A 5 14.87 16.42 -2.93
N ASP A 6 14.82 16.95 -4.15
CA ASP A 6 15.75 17.99 -4.62
C ASP A 6 15.47 19.31 -3.92
N LEU A 7 14.19 19.68 -3.71
CA LEU A 7 13.79 20.85 -2.93
C LEU A 7 14.22 20.73 -1.47
N ALA A 8 13.94 19.61 -0.80
CA ALA A 8 14.35 19.36 0.58
C ALA A 8 15.87 19.34 0.73
N SER A 9 16.59 18.75 -0.25
CA SER A 9 18.04 18.76 -0.28
C SER A 9 18.60 20.18 -0.46
N ALA A 10 18.00 21.00 -1.33
CA ALA A 10 18.41 22.38 -1.56
C ALA A 10 18.17 23.28 -0.33
N ILE A 11 17.07 23.07 0.40
CA ILE A 11 16.81 23.74 1.68
C ILE A 11 17.87 23.34 2.71
N LYS A 12 18.13 22.03 2.84
CA LYS A 12 19.14 21.51 3.78
C LYS A 12 20.54 22.02 3.47
N ALA A 13 20.86 22.21 2.18
CA ALA A 13 22.13 22.76 1.71
C ALA A 13 22.20 24.29 1.82
N GLY A 14 21.13 24.98 2.24
CA GLY A 14 21.07 26.44 2.32
C GLY A 14 21.00 27.15 0.96
N VAL A 15 20.80 26.40 -0.13
CA VAL A 15 20.64 26.95 -1.49
C VAL A 15 19.28 27.62 -1.65
N LEU A 16 18.26 27.10 -0.96
CA LEU A 16 16.91 27.67 -0.93
C LEU A 16 16.46 27.92 0.52
N THR A 17 15.72 29.01 0.73
CA THR A 17 14.97 29.19 1.98
C THR A 17 13.63 28.44 1.91
N ASN A 18 13.02 28.17 3.07
CA ASN A 18 11.68 27.56 3.12
C ASN A 18 10.64 28.42 2.39
N ASP A 19 10.75 29.75 2.48
CA ASP A 19 9.83 30.68 1.83
C ASP A 19 9.99 30.64 0.31
N THR A 20 11.24 30.61 -0.18
CA THR A 20 11.52 30.50 -1.62
C THR A 20 11.05 29.16 -2.19
N ALA A 21 11.24 28.06 -1.46
CA ALA A 21 10.73 26.76 -1.87
C ALA A 21 9.19 26.75 -1.95
N THR A 22 8.52 27.40 -1.01
CA THR A 22 7.06 27.53 -1.00
C THR A 22 6.56 28.40 -2.17
N ALA A 23 7.21 29.54 -2.42
CA ALA A 23 6.90 30.39 -3.56
C ALA A 23 7.13 29.68 -4.91
N PHE A 24 8.19 28.88 -5.01
CA PHE A 24 8.48 28.07 -6.17
C PHE A 24 7.40 27.01 -6.41
N ARG A 25 6.97 26.28 -5.37
CA ARG A 25 5.82 25.36 -5.46
C ARG A 25 4.57 26.07 -5.99
N ALA A 26 4.27 27.26 -5.48
CA ALA A 26 3.12 28.05 -5.92
C ALA A 26 3.23 28.47 -7.40
N HIS A 27 4.42 28.88 -7.86
CA HIS A 27 4.66 29.24 -9.25
C HIS A 27 4.46 28.04 -10.20
N VAL A 28 4.98 26.87 -9.84
CA VAL A 28 4.87 25.65 -10.65
C VAL A 28 3.43 25.17 -10.75
N ALA A 29 2.68 25.23 -9.65
CA ALA A 29 1.24 24.95 -9.64
C ALA A 29 0.49 25.90 -10.60
N GLN A 30 0.82 27.19 -10.59
CA GLN A 30 0.20 28.19 -11.46
C GLN A 30 0.57 27.99 -12.94
N GLN A 31 1.82 27.65 -13.25
CA GLN A 31 2.30 27.48 -14.63
C GLN A 31 1.64 26.29 -15.35
N LYS A 32 1.30 25.22 -14.63
CA LYS A 32 0.65 24.05 -15.21
C LYS A 32 -0.83 24.28 -15.56
N GLY A 33 -1.42 25.45 -15.26
CA GLY A 33 -2.85 25.71 -15.46
C GLY A 33 -3.77 24.78 -14.65
N LEU A 34 -3.19 24.03 -13.72
CA LEU A 34 -3.90 23.16 -12.80
C LEU A 34 -4.56 24.08 -11.76
N PRO A 35 -5.85 23.90 -11.43
CA PRO A 35 -6.41 24.56 -10.26
C PRO A 35 -5.45 24.33 -9.08
N LYS A 36 -5.35 25.35 -8.21
CA LYS A 36 -4.33 25.59 -7.15
C LYS A 36 -4.01 24.41 -6.20
N ASN A 37 -4.67 23.27 -6.35
CA ASN A 37 -4.86 22.22 -5.36
C ASN A 37 -4.59 20.80 -5.87
N ILE A 38 -3.98 20.63 -7.04
CA ILE A 38 -3.65 19.29 -7.56
C ILE A 38 -2.37 18.79 -6.88
N HIS A 39 -2.51 18.44 -5.60
CA HIS A 39 -1.83 17.29 -5.02
C HIS A 39 -2.66 16.04 -5.36
N GLU A 40 -2.99 15.85 -6.65
CA GLU A 40 -3.30 14.51 -7.13
C GLU A 40 -2.07 13.67 -6.84
N GLU A 41 -2.28 12.46 -6.32
CA GLU A 41 -1.23 11.57 -5.88
C GLU A 41 -0.25 11.29 -7.03
N ASP A 42 0.74 12.17 -7.20
CA ASP A 42 1.62 12.29 -8.37
C ASP A 42 2.71 11.21 -8.25
N PHE A 43 2.28 9.95 -8.23
CA PHE A 43 3.14 8.80 -8.18
C PHE A 43 3.76 8.59 -9.56
N ARG A 44 4.95 9.14 -9.74
CA ARG A 44 5.82 8.73 -10.85
C ARG A 44 6.43 7.36 -10.52
N PHE A 45 5.61 6.31 -10.59
CA PHE A 45 6.11 4.93 -10.50
C PHE A 45 7.10 4.61 -11.62
N ILE A 46 6.90 5.22 -12.78
CA ILE A 46 7.75 5.05 -13.97
C ILE A 46 8.24 6.43 -14.36
N THR A 47 9.52 6.73 -14.07
CA THR A 47 10.16 7.97 -14.54
C THR A 47 10.66 7.86 -15.98
N GLY A 48 10.73 6.63 -16.52
CA GLY A 48 10.99 6.33 -17.93
C GLY A 48 11.09 4.82 -18.20
N PHE A 49 11.26 4.43 -19.47
CA PHE A 49 11.43 3.02 -19.90
C PHE A 49 12.58 2.30 -19.18
N ASN A 50 13.60 3.05 -18.77
CA ASN A 50 14.72 2.54 -17.98
C ASN A 50 14.27 1.90 -16.65
N ASP A 51 13.24 2.42 -15.99
CA ASP A 51 12.76 1.86 -14.71
C ASP A 51 12.16 0.46 -14.92
N ILE A 52 11.47 0.25 -16.05
CA ILE A 52 10.89 -1.04 -16.42
C ILE A 52 12.02 -2.04 -16.73
N PHE A 53 13.02 -1.64 -17.51
CA PHE A 53 14.17 -2.48 -17.83
C PHE A 53 14.90 -2.94 -16.56
N VAL A 54 15.21 -2.00 -15.65
CA VAL A 54 15.87 -2.30 -14.37
C VAL A 54 14.99 -3.17 -13.48
N PHE A 55 13.69 -2.93 -13.43
CA PHE A 55 12.74 -3.77 -12.69
C PHE A 55 12.80 -5.23 -13.17
N ILE A 56 12.69 -5.46 -14.48
CA ILE A 56 12.74 -6.81 -15.06
C ILE A 56 14.09 -7.47 -14.75
N ALA A 57 15.19 -6.74 -14.93
CA ALA A 57 16.53 -7.24 -14.63
C ALA A 57 16.70 -7.61 -13.14
N CYS A 58 16.19 -6.79 -12.22
CA CYS A 58 16.21 -7.10 -10.79
C CYS A 58 15.40 -8.36 -10.47
N VAL A 59 14.20 -8.50 -11.01
CA VAL A 59 13.35 -9.69 -10.79
C VAL A 59 14.05 -10.95 -11.30
N LEU A 60 14.58 -10.93 -12.53
CA LEU A 60 15.27 -12.09 -13.11
C LEU A 60 16.52 -12.47 -12.31
N LEU A 61 17.34 -11.49 -11.91
CA LEU A 61 18.54 -11.72 -11.12
C LEU A 61 18.21 -12.30 -9.75
N LEU A 62 17.28 -11.69 -9.02
CA LEU A 62 16.88 -12.14 -7.69
C LEU A 62 16.25 -13.54 -7.73
N ALA A 63 15.41 -13.82 -8.73
CA ALA A 63 14.86 -15.16 -8.93
C ALA A 63 15.96 -16.19 -9.22
N SER A 64 16.96 -15.84 -10.03
CA SER A 64 18.10 -16.70 -10.32
C SER A 64 18.94 -16.97 -9.06
N ILE A 65 19.22 -15.94 -8.25
CA ILE A 65 19.93 -16.07 -6.97
C ILE A 65 19.14 -16.97 -6.01
N ALA A 66 17.82 -16.78 -5.93
CA ALA A 66 16.94 -17.61 -5.11
C ALA A 66 17.04 -19.08 -5.53
N TRP A 67 16.93 -19.37 -6.84
CA TRP A 67 16.97 -20.73 -7.38
C TRP A 67 18.33 -21.40 -7.19
N ILE A 68 19.43 -20.70 -7.52
CA ILE A 68 20.79 -21.22 -7.38
C ILE A 68 21.10 -21.48 -5.90
N GLY A 69 20.79 -20.54 -5.00
CA GLY A 69 21.06 -20.73 -3.58
C GLY A 69 20.16 -21.80 -2.96
N ALA A 70 18.89 -21.89 -3.37
CA ALA A 70 17.97 -22.93 -2.92
C ALA A 70 18.41 -24.34 -3.34
N ALA A 71 19.15 -24.48 -4.45
CA ALA A 71 19.74 -25.75 -4.87
C ALA A 71 20.79 -26.27 -3.87
N ALA A 72 21.41 -25.39 -3.08
CA ALA A 72 22.20 -25.79 -1.92
C ALA A 72 21.30 -26.02 -0.70
N THR A 73 20.63 -24.97 -0.20
CA THR A 73 19.55 -25.05 0.81
C THR A 73 18.60 -23.85 0.69
N PRO A 74 17.31 -23.96 1.03
CA PRO A 74 16.36 -22.84 0.94
C PRO A 74 16.81 -21.55 1.68
N PRO A 75 17.37 -21.60 2.91
CA PRO A 75 17.86 -20.39 3.60
C PRO A 75 19.00 -19.69 2.87
N VAL A 76 19.87 -20.42 2.19
CA VAL A 76 20.99 -19.85 1.42
C VAL A 76 20.45 -19.07 0.22
N GLY A 77 19.44 -19.59 -0.48
CA GLY A 77 18.73 -18.85 -1.53
C GLY A 77 18.11 -17.56 -1.01
N ALA A 78 17.35 -17.64 0.08
CA ALA A 78 16.72 -16.48 0.70
C ALA A 78 17.72 -15.42 1.19
N LEU A 79 18.84 -15.85 1.78
CA LEU A 79 19.89 -14.96 2.27
C LEU A 79 20.60 -14.26 1.11
N GLY A 80 20.88 -15.00 0.03
CA GLY A 80 21.43 -14.46 -1.20
C GLY A 80 20.53 -13.38 -1.81
N VAL A 81 19.22 -13.62 -1.84
CA VAL A 81 18.21 -12.64 -2.29
C VAL A 81 18.26 -11.38 -1.41
N ALA A 82 18.26 -11.54 -0.08
CA ALA A 82 18.32 -10.41 0.84
C ALA A 82 19.60 -9.57 0.65
N ALA A 83 20.76 -10.23 0.58
CA ALA A 83 22.05 -9.56 0.40
C ALA A 83 22.12 -8.82 -0.96
N ALA A 84 21.69 -9.48 -2.03
CA ALA A 84 21.66 -8.88 -3.36
C ALA A 84 20.68 -7.71 -3.43
N ALA A 85 19.48 -7.86 -2.85
CA ALA A 85 18.47 -6.80 -2.82
C ALA A 85 18.98 -5.55 -2.10
N TRP A 86 19.65 -5.69 -0.96
CA TRP A 86 20.28 -4.56 -0.25
C TRP A 86 21.38 -3.90 -1.08
N GLY A 87 22.28 -4.70 -1.68
CA GLY A 87 23.37 -4.19 -2.51
C GLY A 87 22.87 -3.43 -3.75
N LEU A 88 21.83 -3.93 -4.40
CA LEU A 88 21.18 -3.26 -5.52
C LEU A 88 20.43 -1.99 -5.07
N ALA A 89 19.79 -2.01 -3.90
CA ALA A 89 19.09 -0.84 -3.34
C ALA A 89 20.07 0.31 -3.04
N GLU A 90 21.29 0.02 -2.60
CA GLU A 90 22.35 1.01 -2.42
C GLU A 90 22.63 1.83 -3.70
N PHE A 91 22.47 1.21 -4.86
CA PHE A 91 22.64 1.89 -6.14
C PHE A 91 21.31 2.43 -6.70
N PHE A 92 20.32 1.57 -6.93
CA PHE A 92 19.09 1.92 -7.63
C PHE A 92 18.13 2.76 -6.78
N THR A 93 18.06 2.49 -5.48
CA THR A 93 17.22 3.24 -4.55
C THR A 93 17.92 4.49 -4.05
N ARG A 94 19.11 4.36 -3.43
CA ARG A 94 19.76 5.50 -2.76
C ARG A 94 20.41 6.49 -3.74
N LYS A 95 21.15 6.00 -4.74
CA LYS A 95 21.90 6.87 -5.67
C LYS A 95 21.06 7.29 -6.87
N ARG A 96 20.34 6.34 -7.49
CA ARG A 96 19.53 6.60 -8.70
C ARG A 96 18.09 7.04 -8.41
N ARG A 97 17.60 6.88 -7.18
CA ARG A 97 16.25 7.29 -6.75
C ARG A 97 15.11 6.75 -7.64
N MET A 98 15.23 5.51 -8.12
CA MET A 98 14.23 4.87 -8.99
C MET A 98 13.09 4.27 -8.16
N ALA A 99 11.83 4.63 -8.42
CA ALA A 99 10.70 4.21 -7.58
C ALA A 99 10.34 2.71 -7.75
N LEU A 100 10.08 2.26 -8.98
CA LEU A 100 9.62 0.90 -9.27
C LEU A 100 10.62 -0.19 -8.87
N PRO A 101 11.92 -0.14 -9.25
CA PRO A 101 12.91 -1.09 -8.77
C PRO A 101 13.02 -1.12 -7.24
N SER A 102 12.90 0.04 -6.57
CA SER A 102 13.00 0.11 -5.11
C SER A 102 11.88 -0.65 -4.40
N ILE A 103 10.69 -0.72 -4.98
CA ILE A 103 9.58 -1.53 -4.42
C ILE A 103 9.95 -3.02 -4.45
N VAL A 104 10.44 -3.53 -5.59
CA VAL A 104 10.86 -4.93 -5.70
C VAL A 104 12.01 -5.25 -4.76
N LEU A 105 13.02 -4.38 -4.72
CA LEU A 105 14.21 -4.59 -3.88
C LEU A 105 13.84 -4.58 -2.40
N LEU A 106 12.92 -3.70 -1.96
CA LEU A 106 12.40 -3.73 -0.60
C LEU A 106 11.71 -5.06 -0.28
N LEU A 107 10.77 -5.48 -1.13
CA LEU A 107 10.00 -6.70 -0.90
C LEU A 107 10.90 -7.93 -0.88
N ALA A 108 11.87 -8.00 -1.80
CA ALA A 108 12.88 -9.04 -1.85
C ALA A 108 13.80 -9.03 -0.63
N PHE A 109 14.19 -7.86 -0.13
CA PHE A 109 15.02 -7.74 1.07
C PHE A 109 14.28 -8.22 2.32
N VAL A 110 13.11 -7.65 2.62
CA VAL A 110 12.35 -7.99 3.83
C VAL A 110 11.84 -9.44 3.77
N GLY A 111 11.34 -9.87 2.61
CA GLY A 111 10.92 -11.25 2.38
C GLY A 111 12.08 -12.23 2.43
N GLY A 112 13.21 -11.91 1.81
CA GLY A 112 14.43 -12.72 1.87
C GLY A 112 14.91 -12.93 3.30
N VAL A 113 14.99 -11.85 4.10
CA VAL A 113 15.33 -11.94 5.53
C VAL A 113 14.36 -12.85 6.27
N PHE A 114 13.05 -12.63 6.13
CA PHE A 114 12.03 -13.49 6.76
C PHE A 114 12.23 -14.97 6.40
N MET A 115 12.36 -15.28 5.11
CA MET A 115 12.48 -16.64 4.60
C MET A 115 13.77 -17.32 5.07
N THR A 116 14.90 -16.58 5.16
CA THR A 116 16.15 -17.12 5.70
C THR A 116 15.97 -17.69 7.10
N PHE A 117 15.32 -16.93 7.99
CA PHE A 117 15.13 -17.35 9.38
C PHE A 117 13.98 -18.36 9.54
N ALA A 118 12.92 -18.23 8.73
CA ALA A 118 11.79 -19.15 8.75
C ALA A 118 12.17 -20.58 8.32
N PHE A 119 13.10 -20.73 7.37
CA PHE A 119 13.56 -22.05 6.88
C PHE A 119 14.87 -22.55 7.50
N MET A 120 15.41 -21.84 8.49
CA MET A 120 16.68 -22.23 9.09
C MET A 120 16.58 -23.61 9.77
N PRO A 121 17.50 -24.56 9.50
CA PRO A 121 17.44 -25.90 10.08
C PRO A 121 17.48 -25.86 11.62
N GLY A 122 16.67 -26.68 12.28
CA GLY A 122 16.59 -26.75 13.75
C GLY A 122 15.55 -25.83 14.39
N ASN A 123 14.84 -25.02 13.60
CA ASN A 123 13.86 -24.06 14.09
C ASN A 123 12.45 -24.70 14.13
N LYS A 124 11.98 -25.15 15.31
CA LYS A 124 10.60 -25.65 15.53
C LYS A 124 9.73 -24.52 16.13
N ASP A 125 8.47 -24.42 15.70
CA ASP A 125 7.32 -23.59 16.14
C ASP A 125 7.56 -22.13 16.61
N GLY A 126 8.60 -21.82 17.40
CA GLY A 126 9.10 -20.47 17.69
C GLY A 126 9.89 -19.80 16.54
N SER A 127 10.01 -20.47 15.39
CA SER A 127 10.76 -20.00 14.22
C SER A 127 10.09 -18.82 13.50
N LEU A 128 8.76 -18.81 13.46
CA LEU A 128 8.01 -17.78 12.73
C LEU A 128 8.00 -16.46 13.49
N ALA A 129 7.87 -16.50 14.82
CA ALA A 129 7.93 -15.29 15.66
C ALA A 129 9.29 -14.61 15.57
N SER A 130 10.37 -15.38 15.71
CA SER A 130 11.73 -14.85 15.55
C SER A 130 11.99 -14.34 14.13
N ALA A 131 11.56 -15.08 13.09
CA ALA A 131 11.69 -14.63 11.70
C ALA A 131 10.90 -13.34 11.41
N SER A 132 9.66 -13.23 11.89
CA SER A 132 8.85 -12.01 11.76
C SER A 132 9.48 -10.84 12.50
N ALA A 133 10.04 -11.06 13.69
CA ALA A 133 10.69 -10.02 14.48
C ALA A 133 11.96 -9.50 13.77
N ILE A 134 12.76 -10.40 13.23
CA ILE A 134 13.96 -10.05 12.46
C ILE A 134 13.57 -9.35 11.14
N ALA A 135 12.51 -9.78 10.47
CA ALA A 135 12.00 -9.11 9.27
C ALA A 135 11.49 -7.69 9.57
N ALA A 136 10.80 -7.49 10.70
CA ALA A 136 10.37 -6.17 11.16
C ALA A 136 11.59 -5.26 11.47
N ALA A 137 12.62 -5.79 12.13
CA ALA A 137 13.87 -5.08 12.35
C ALA A 137 14.60 -4.75 11.03
N ALA A 138 14.59 -5.67 10.06
CA ALA A 138 15.15 -5.45 8.73
C ALA A 138 14.39 -4.34 7.98
N ALA A 139 13.06 -4.35 8.00
CA ALA A 139 12.26 -3.26 7.43
C ALA A 139 12.58 -1.91 8.11
N TRP A 140 12.76 -1.88 9.42
CA TRP A 140 13.19 -0.69 10.14
C TRP A 140 14.58 -0.20 9.68
N LEU A 141 15.56 -1.09 9.56
CA LEU A 141 16.90 -0.76 9.05
C LEU A 141 16.84 -0.25 7.60
N HIS A 142 16.03 -0.88 6.75
CA HIS A 142 15.79 -0.43 5.39
C HIS A 142 15.20 0.99 5.37
N TRP A 143 14.23 1.28 6.25
CA TRP A 143 13.64 2.61 6.35
C TRP A 143 14.66 3.65 6.80
N LEU A 144 15.49 3.33 7.80
CA LEU A 144 16.56 4.23 8.26
C LEU A 144 17.54 4.58 7.14
N ARG A 145 17.84 3.61 6.27
CA ARG A 145 18.83 3.77 5.20
C ARG A 145 18.29 4.44 3.95
N PHE A 146 17.16 3.97 3.43
CA PHE A 146 16.66 4.32 2.11
C PHE A 146 15.46 5.29 2.13
N LYS A 147 14.74 5.38 3.26
CA LYS A 147 13.59 6.28 3.45
C LYS A 147 12.52 6.14 2.35
N VAL A 148 12.30 4.91 1.86
CA VAL A 148 11.27 4.57 0.86
C VAL A 148 9.91 4.38 1.56
N PRO A 149 8.87 5.16 1.26
CA PRO A 149 7.59 5.17 1.98
C PRO A 149 6.93 3.80 2.20
N ILE A 150 6.94 2.94 1.18
CA ILE A 150 6.35 1.59 1.25
C ILE A 150 7.02 0.69 2.31
N THR A 151 8.24 1.00 2.73
CA THR A 151 8.95 0.25 3.79
C THR A 151 8.15 0.25 5.10
N VAL A 152 7.43 1.33 5.40
CA VAL A 152 6.62 1.43 6.62
C VAL A 152 5.45 0.44 6.57
N ALA A 153 4.80 0.29 5.41
CA ALA A 153 3.75 -0.71 5.22
C ALA A 153 4.31 -2.15 5.29
N ALA A 154 5.45 -2.42 4.66
CA ALA A 154 6.14 -3.72 4.78
C ALA A 154 6.52 -4.03 6.24
N GLY A 155 7.00 -3.03 6.99
CA GLY A 155 7.28 -3.15 8.42
C GLY A 155 6.03 -3.40 9.26
N ALA A 156 4.91 -2.75 8.93
CA ALA A 156 3.63 -3.01 9.60
C ALA A 156 3.15 -4.44 9.37
N ILE A 157 3.26 -4.97 8.14
CA ILE A 157 2.96 -6.39 7.85
C ILE A 157 3.85 -7.32 8.69
N ALA A 158 5.16 -7.07 8.72
CA ALA A 158 6.09 -7.89 9.50
C ALA A 158 5.77 -7.85 11.00
N PHE A 159 5.43 -6.68 11.54
CA PHE A 159 5.00 -6.51 12.92
C PHE A 159 3.68 -7.22 13.24
N ILE A 160 2.69 -7.15 12.34
CA ILE A 160 1.45 -7.93 12.47
C ILE A 160 1.79 -9.42 12.53
N GLY A 161 2.72 -9.90 11.69
CA GLY A 161 3.23 -11.27 11.74
C GLY A 161 3.82 -11.64 13.10
N VAL A 162 4.59 -10.74 13.74
CA VAL A 162 5.12 -10.94 15.10
C VAL A 162 3.97 -11.11 16.10
N VAL A 163 2.98 -10.21 16.07
CA VAL A 163 1.85 -10.27 17.00
C VAL A 163 1.05 -11.56 16.83
N ILE A 164 0.75 -11.95 15.59
CA ILE A 164 0.01 -13.19 15.30
C ILE A 164 0.77 -14.42 15.81
N THR A 165 2.07 -14.52 15.51
CA THR A 165 2.88 -15.68 15.89
C THR A 165 3.17 -15.76 17.39
N LEU A 166 3.18 -14.63 18.11
CA LEU A 166 3.27 -14.62 19.58
C LEU A 166 1.95 -15.02 20.25
N LEU A 167 0.81 -14.59 19.71
CA LEU A 167 -0.52 -14.92 20.26
C LEU A 167 -0.95 -16.35 19.89
N PHE A 168 -0.52 -16.83 18.73
CA PHE A 168 -0.91 -18.12 18.16
C PHE A 168 0.32 -18.87 17.64
N PRO A 169 1.00 -19.64 18.51
CA PRO A 169 2.24 -20.33 18.17
C PRO A 169 2.06 -21.38 17.06
N THR A 170 0.85 -21.91 16.88
CA THR A 170 0.54 -22.88 15.85
C THR A 170 -0.23 -22.26 14.69
N ALA A 171 0.10 -22.67 13.45
CA ALA A 171 -0.56 -22.17 12.24
C ALA A 171 -2.07 -22.42 12.25
N ASN A 172 -2.52 -23.53 12.86
CA ASN A 172 -3.94 -23.89 12.91
C ASN A 172 -4.74 -22.98 13.84
N GLU A 173 -4.17 -22.58 14.99
CA GLU A 173 -4.82 -21.62 15.90
C GLU A 173 -4.87 -20.21 15.29
N ALA A 174 -3.77 -19.80 14.63
CA ALA A 174 -3.71 -18.53 13.91
C ALA A 174 -4.77 -18.48 12.80
N ALA A 175 -4.94 -19.56 12.03
CA ALA A 175 -5.92 -19.65 10.97
C ALA A 175 -7.36 -19.49 11.48
N LYS A 176 -7.70 -20.08 12.64
CA LYS A 176 -9.05 -19.96 13.23
C LYS A 176 -9.40 -18.54 13.67
N SER A 177 -8.39 -17.74 14.03
CA SER A 177 -8.56 -16.36 14.49
C SER A 177 -8.18 -15.33 13.43
N ALA A 178 -7.78 -15.77 12.23
CA ALA A 178 -7.18 -14.93 11.21
C ALA A 178 -8.07 -13.74 10.82
N ASP A 179 -9.39 -13.96 10.71
CA ASP A 179 -10.32 -12.91 10.30
C ASP A 179 -10.40 -11.78 11.35
N ILE A 180 -10.57 -12.14 12.63
CA ILE A 180 -10.65 -11.16 13.72
C ILE A 180 -9.33 -10.40 13.87
N LEU A 181 -8.20 -11.12 13.80
CA LEU A 181 -6.88 -10.49 13.87
C LEU A 181 -6.62 -9.57 12.68
N SER A 182 -7.05 -9.95 11.49
CA SER A 182 -6.94 -9.14 10.28
C SER A 182 -7.74 -7.84 10.44
N VAL A 183 -8.97 -7.90 10.96
CA VAL A 183 -9.77 -6.69 11.24
C VAL A 183 -9.08 -5.80 12.27
N LEU A 184 -8.62 -6.36 13.40
CA LEU A 184 -7.96 -5.59 14.46
C LEU A 184 -6.67 -4.94 13.95
N ALA A 185 -5.86 -5.68 13.19
CA ALA A 185 -4.67 -5.18 12.53
C ALA A 185 -5.02 -4.09 11.51
N GLY A 186 -6.06 -4.29 10.70
CA GLY A 186 -6.56 -3.34 9.72
C GLY A 186 -6.99 -2.03 10.37
N VAL A 187 -7.72 -2.08 11.49
CA VAL A 187 -8.08 -0.89 12.28
C VAL A 187 -6.83 -0.19 12.82
N GLY A 188 -5.88 -0.94 13.38
CA GLY A 188 -4.62 -0.39 13.88
C GLY A 188 -3.80 0.32 12.79
N VAL A 189 -3.63 -0.33 11.64
CA VAL A 189 -2.93 0.24 10.47
C VAL A 189 -3.69 1.44 9.91
N PHE A 190 -5.02 1.40 9.88
CA PHE A 190 -5.84 2.52 9.42
C PHE A 190 -5.70 3.75 10.33
N ILE A 191 -5.78 3.57 11.65
CA ILE A 191 -5.54 4.65 12.63
C ILE A 191 -4.13 5.23 12.46
N LEU A 192 -3.15 4.36 12.25
CA LEU A 192 -1.78 4.75 12.03
C LEU A 192 -1.61 5.54 10.71
N ALA A 193 -2.29 5.14 9.63
CA ALA A 193 -2.34 5.87 8.37
C ALA A 193 -2.93 7.27 8.56
N LEU A 194 -4.06 7.38 9.28
CA LEU A 194 -4.69 8.66 9.61
C LEU A 194 -3.74 9.58 10.38
N ARG A 195 -2.98 9.05 11.35
CA ARG A 195 -1.99 9.86 12.09
C ARG A 195 -0.93 10.47 11.17
N TRP A 196 -0.47 9.72 10.17
CA TRP A 196 0.49 10.25 9.19
C TRP A 196 -0.15 11.28 8.25
N ASP A 197 -1.39 11.06 7.82
CA ASP A 197 -2.14 12.00 6.98
C ASP A 197 -2.43 13.32 7.70
N THR A 198 -2.89 13.27 8.96
CA THR A 198 -3.14 14.49 9.75
C THR A 198 -1.85 15.23 10.10
N ALA A 199 -0.70 14.54 10.15
CA ALA A 199 0.60 15.17 10.37
C ALA A 199 1.17 15.92 9.13
N ASP A 200 0.50 15.82 7.98
CA ASP A 200 0.84 16.48 6.73
C ASP A 200 -0.42 16.74 5.88
N THR A 201 -1.36 17.53 6.42
CA THR A 201 -2.64 17.85 5.78
C THR A 201 -2.49 18.60 4.45
N LEU A 202 -1.37 19.29 4.25
CA LEU A 202 -1.05 20.00 3.02
C LEU A 202 -0.36 19.09 1.97
N ARG A 203 -0.01 17.86 2.33
CA ARG A 203 0.63 16.85 1.45
C ARG A 203 1.93 17.34 0.81
N GLN A 204 2.77 17.99 1.60
CA GLN A 204 4.03 18.58 1.12
C GLN A 204 5.26 17.77 1.53
N THR A 205 5.09 16.72 2.32
CA THR A 205 6.19 15.91 2.85
C THR A 205 6.03 14.44 2.51
N ARG A 206 7.09 13.66 2.71
CA ARG A 206 7.07 12.18 2.54
C ARG A 206 6.07 11.47 3.46
N LYS A 207 5.52 12.14 4.47
CA LYS A 207 4.49 11.57 5.35
C LYS A 207 3.22 11.24 4.57
N ALA A 208 2.87 12.04 3.58
CA ALA A 208 1.73 11.79 2.70
C ALA A 208 1.90 10.49 1.89
N ASP A 209 3.12 10.18 1.44
CA ASP A 209 3.40 8.92 0.73
C ASP A 209 3.33 7.73 1.68
N VAL A 210 3.85 7.86 2.91
CA VAL A 210 3.78 6.80 3.93
C VAL A 210 2.32 6.48 4.26
N ALA A 211 1.49 7.50 4.47
CA ALA A 211 0.08 7.33 4.74
C ALA A 211 -0.65 6.63 3.59
N PHE A 212 -0.34 6.97 2.34
CA PHE A 212 -0.89 6.29 1.16
C PHE A 212 -0.66 4.77 1.21
N TRP A 213 0.58 4.32 1.45
CA TRP A 213 0.90 2.89 1.49
C TRP A 213 0.23 2.17 2.66
N LEU A 214 0.05 2.85 3.80
CA LEU A 214 -0.64 2.28 4.95
C LEU A 214 -2.15 2.21 4.73
N HIS A 215 -2.76 3.18 4.05
CA HIS A 215 -4.14 3.08 3.59
C HIS A 215 -4.31 1.91 2.60
N LEU A 216 -3.39 1.77 1.64
CA LEU A 216 -3.39 0.66 0.70
C LEU A 216 -3.34 -0.69 1.41
N LEU A 217 -2.55 -0.81 2.49
CA LEU A 217 -2.45 -2.01 3.35
C LEU A 217 -3.68 -2.21 4.25
N ALA A 218 -4.24 -1.15 4.83
CA ALA A 218 -5.37 -1.23 5.75
C ALA A 218 -6.63 -1.78 5.06
N ALA A 219 -6.88 -1.38 3.81
CA ALA A 219 -8.05 -1.79 3.07
C ALA A 219 -8.24 -3.33 2.97
N PRO A 220 -7.28 -4.14 2.50
CA PRO A 220 -7.46 -5.60 2.43
C PRO A 220 -7.59 -6.23 3.81
N LEU A 221 -6.87 -5.72 4.82
CA LEU A 221 -6.99 -6.18 6.21
C LEU A 221 -8.39 -5.95 6.79
N LEU A 222 -9.09 -4.89 6.36
CA LEU A 222 -10.46 -4.60 6.77
C LEU A 222 -11.50 -5.33 5.90
N VAL A 223 -11.32 -5.34 4.58
CA VAL A 223 -12.33 -5.80 3.63
C VAL A 223 -12.38 -7.31 3.50
N HIS A 224 -11.23 -7.98 3.39
CA HIS A 224 -11.16 -9.43 3.22
C HIS A 224 -11.92 -10.21 4.31
N PRO A 225 -11.68 -9.98 5.62
CA PRO A 225 -12.38 -10.73 6.67
C PRO A 225 -13.88 -10.45 6.70
N VAL A 226 -14.32 -9.24 6.34
CA VAL A 226 -15.76 -8.95 6.21
C VAL A 226 -16.38 -9.80 5.09
N LEU A 227 -15.74 -9.88 3.93
CA LEU A 227 -16.22 -10.72 2.83
C LEU A 227 -16.15 -12.23 3.15
N ALA A 228 -15.11 -12.67 3.86
CA ALA A 228 -14.99 -14.04 4.33
C ALA A 228 -16.13 -14.40 5.29
N SER A 229 -16.48 -13.51 6.23
CA SER A 229 -17.61 -13.69 7.15
C SER A 229 -18.97 -13.73 6.44
N LEU A 230 -19.09 -13.06 5.29
CA LEU A 230 -20.27 -13.13 4.42
C LEU A 230 -20.28 -14.39 3.54
N ASN A 231 -19.28 -15.27 3.66
CA ASN A 231 -19.10 -16.48 2.86
C ASN A 231 -19.04 -16.24 1.34
N ILE A 232 -18.48 -15.09 0.92
CA ILE A 232 -18.34 -14.71 -0.50
C ILE A 232 -17.42 -15.68 -1.25
N PHE A 233 -16.40 -16.20 -0.57
CA PHE A 233 -15.39 -17.07 -1.18
C PHE A 233 -15.74 -18.56 -1.13
N GLY A 234 -16.73 -18.95 -0.32
CA GLY A 234 -17.03 -20.36 -0.01
C GLY A 234 -18.15 -20.99 -0.82
N GLY A 235 -18.80 -20.27 -1.73
CA GLY A 235 -19.94 -20.80 -2.49
C GLY A 235 -20.62 -19.81 -3.43
N PRO A 236 -21.82 -20.16 -3.92
CA PRO A 236 -22.59 -19.28 -4.81
C PRO A 236 -22.91 -17.94 -4.13
N THR A 237 -22.70 -16.84 -4.85
CA THR A 237 -22.95 -15.48 -4.35
C THR A 237 -24.41 -15.09 -4.54
N SER A 238 -25.11 -14.83 -3.45
CA SER A 238 -26.49 -14.33 -3.48
C SER A 238 -26.55 -12.83 -3.81
N PRO A 239 -27.69 -12.32 -4.36
CA PRO A 239 -27.90 -10.89 -4.55
C PRO A 239 -27.80 -10.08 -3.25
N ALA A 240 -28.26 -10.64 -2.12
CA ALA A 240 -28.16 -9.98 -0.81
C ALA A 240 -26.70 -9.76 -0.39
N GLN A 241 -25.85 -10.75 -0.58
CA GLN A 241 -24.41 -10.64 -0.36
C GLN A 241 -23.76 -9.57 -1.25
N ALA A 242 -24.13 -9.50 -2.52
CA ALA A 242 -23.63 -8.46 -3.41
C ALA A 242 -24.04 -7.04 -2.96
N ILE A 243 -25.29 -6.86 -2.51
CA ILE A 243 -25.76 -5.58 -1.94
C ILE A 243 -24.94 -5.19 -0.71
N MET A 244 -24.64 -6.15 0.18
CA MET A 244 -23.80 -5.89 1.36
C MET A 244 -22.38 -5.45 0.97
N VAL A 245 -21.78 -6.08 -0.04
CA VAL A 245 -20.45 -5.68 -0.55
C VAL A 245 -20.48 -4.28 -1.18
N VAL A 246 -21.55 -3.92 -1.91
CA VAL A 246 -21.73 -2.54 -2.40
C VAL A 246 -21.85 -1.57 -1.24
N GLY A 247 -22.65 -1.89 -0.22
CA GLY A 247 -22.80 -1.06 0.98
C GLY A 247 -21.45 -0.81 1.66
N LEU A 248 -20.65 -1.87 1.84
CA LEU A 248 -19.28 -1.76 2.37
C LEU A 248 -18.40 -0.85 1.50
N TYR A 249 -18.45 -1.01 0.18
CA TYR A 249 -17.67 -0.19 -0.74
C TYR A 249 -18.08 1.28 -0.73
N ILE A 250 -19.39 1.57 -0.58
CA ILE A 250 -19.90 2.94 -0.38
C ILE A 250 -19.35 3.53 0.93
N VAL A 251 -19.35 2.76 2.02
CA VAL A 251 -18.75 3.23 3.29
C VAL A 251 -17.28 3.56 3.10
N ILE A 252 -16.51 2.71 2.40
CA ILE A 252 -15.10 2.98 2.06
C ILE A 252 -14.98 4.25 1.20
N ALA A 253 -15.85 4.44 0.21
CA ALA A 253 -15.85 5.64 -0.63
C ALA A 253 -16.13 6.91 0.18
N LEU A 254 -17.08 6.88 1.12
CA LEU A 254 -17.38 8.01 2.01
C LEU A 254 -16.19 8.34 2.91
N VAL A 255 -15.55 7.33 3.49
CA VAL A 255 -14.32 7.50 4.29
C VAL A 255 -13.22 8.09 3.43
N SER A 256 -13.00 7.54 2.23
CA SER A 256 -12.03 8.02 1.25
C SER A 256 -12.23 9.47 0.85
N LEU A 257 -13.46 9.90 0.59
CA LEU A 257 -13.79 11.29 0.28
C LEU A 257 -13.53 12.21 1.48
N THR A 258 -13.87 11.76 2.68
CA THR A 258 -13.66 12.52 3.92
C THR A 258 -12.19 12.84 4.15
N ILE A 259 -11.32 11.83 4.03
CA ILE A 259 -9.87 11.98 4.20
C ILE A 259 -9.14 12.43 2.93
N ASP A 260 -9.88 12.58 1.83
CA ASP A 260 -9.38 12.92 0.50
C ASP A 260 -8.37 11.91 -0.08
N ARG A 261 -8.50 10.61 0.23
CA ARG A 261 -7.56 9.55 -0.21
C ARG A 261 -8.22 8.52 -1.12
N ARG A 262 -7.64 8.33 -2.31
CA ARG A 262 -8.12 7.36 -3.30
C ARG A 262 -7.59 5.94 -3.04
N ALA A 263 -6.44 5.81 -2.38
CA ALA A 263 -5.76 4.54 -2.11
C ALA A 263 -6.65 3.43 -1.53
N LEU A 264 -7.52 3.77 -0.57
CA LEU A 264 -8.43 2.79 0.07
C LEU A 264 -9.41 2.18 -0.95
N MET A 265 -10.03 3.02 -1.78
CA MET A 265 -10.98 2.56 -2.80
C MET A 265 -10.29 1.68 -3.84
N VAL A 266 -9.11 2.10 -4.32
CA VAL A 266 -8.34 1.34 -5.30
C VAL A 266 -7.96 -0.04 -4.75
N SER A 267 -7.56 -0.13 -3.48
CA SER A 267 -7.21 -1.39 -2.84
C SER A 267 -8.43 -2.32 -2.62
N ALA A 268 -9.59 -1.74 -2.27
CA ALA A 268 -10.83 -2.50 -2.08
C ALA A 268 -11.52 -2.92 -3.40
N LEU A 269 -11.14 -2.33 -4.54
CA LEU A 269 -11.78 -2.54 -5.83
C LEU A 269 -11.79 -4.01 -6.29
N ALA A 270 -10.68 -4.73 -6.08
CA ALA A 270 -10.55 -6.13 -6.48
C ALA A 270 -11.66 -7.02 -5.87
N TYR A 271 -12.06 -6.72 -4.63
CA TYR A 271 -13.11 -7.46 -3.91
C TYR A 271 -14.50 -7.25 -4.51
N VAL A 272 -14.81 -6.01 -4.94
CA VAL A 272 -16.09 -5.70 -5.58
C VAL A 272 -16.15 -6.32 -6.98
N LEU A 273 -15.06 -6.19 -7.76
CA LEU A 273 -14.94 -6.84 -9.07
C LEU A 273 -15.14 -8.36 -8.95
N TYR A 274 -14.49 -8.99 -7.97
CA TYR A 274 -14.65 -10.42 -7.71
C TYR A 274 -16.11 -10.79 -7.40
N THR A 275 -16.74 -10.07 -6.47
CA THR A 275 -18.10 -10.37 -5.99
C THR A 275 -19.13 -10.29 -7.13
N PHE A 276 -19.08 -9.23 -7.93
CA PHE A 276 -20.02 -9.05 -9.05
C PHE A 276 -19.74 -10.01 -10.21
N SER A 277 -18.46 -10.29 -10.48
CA SER A 277 -18.08 -11.29 -11.47
C SER A 277 -18.60 -12.68 -11.08
N ALA A 278 -18.51 -13.04 -9.80
CA ALA A 278 -19.06 -14.29 -9.26
C ALA A 278 -20.60 -14.34 -9.35
N LEU A 279 -21.28 -13.25 -8.98
CA LEU A 279 -22.73 -13.12 -9.09
C LEU A 279 -23.20 -13.30 -10.54
N LEU A 280 -22.65 -12.54 -11.48
CA LEU A 280 -23.07 -12.60 -12.90
C LEU A 280 -22.82 -13.97 -13.52
N LYS A 281 -21.71 -14.63 -13.16
CA LYS A 281 -21.42 -16.00 -13.60
C LYS A 281 -22.51 -16.98 -13.14
N GLN A 282 -23.06 -16.80 -11.94
CA GLN A 282 -24.14 -17.63 -11.41
C GLN A 282 -25.47 -17.42 -12.13
N TYR A 283 -25.75 -16.20 -12.60
CA TYR A 283 -26.98 -15.86 -13.34
C TYR A 283 -26.85 -16.06 -14.87
N GLY A 284 -25.88 -16.87 -15.32
CA GLY A 284 -25.78 -17.30 -16.72
C GLY A 284 -24.97 -16.40 -17.65
N VAL A 285 -24.39 -15.31 -17.14
CA VAL A 285 -23.52 -14.42 -17.93
C VAL A 285 -22.08 -14.94 -17.89
N VAL A 286 -21.80 -16.07 -18.55
CA VAL A 286 -20.53 -16.80 -18.39
C VAL A 286 -19.36 -16.21 -19.19
N SER A 287 -19.63 -15.55 -20.33
CA SER A 287 -18.57 -15.01 -21.19
C SER A 287 -18.24 -13.54 -20.92
N LEU A 288 -19.24 -12.73 -20.53
CA LEU A 288 -19.09 -11.28 -20.37
C LEU A 288 -19.12 -10.79 -18.91
N HIS A 289 -19.22 -11.68 -17.90
CA HIS A 289 -19.36 -11.25 -16.48
C HIS A 289 -18.27 -10.26 -16.07
N PHE A 290 -17.01 -10.55 -16.41
CA PHE A 290 -15.89 -9.68 -16.05
C PHE A 290 -15.96 -8.34 -16.77
N ALA A 291 -16.22 -8.35 -18.09
CA ALA A 291 -16.28 -7.13 -18.90
C ALA A 291 -17.42 -6.20 -18.45
N ILE A 292 -18.61 -6.74 -18.19
CA ILE A 292 -19.77 -5.97 -17.71
C ILE A 292 -19.48 -5.40 -16.33
N THR A 293 -18.91 -6.22 -15.43
CA THR A 293 -18.55 -5.78 -14.07
C THR A 293 -17.49 -4.67 -14.11
N ALA A 294 -16.43 -4.87 -14.89
CA ALA A 294 -15.35 -3.90 -15.05
C ALA A 294 -15.83 -2.60 -15.71
N MET A 295 -16.71 -2.70 -16.72
CA MET A 295 -17.33 -1.55 -17.35
C MET A 295 -18.18 -0.76 -16.35
N ALA A 296 -19.07 -1.43 -15.61
CA ALA A 296 -19.97 -0.77 -14.65
C ALA A 296 -19.19 -0.09 -13.51
N ILE A 297 -18.30 -0.84 -12.85
CA ILE A 297 -17.52 -0.33 -11.72
C ILE A 297 -16.49 0.70 -12.20
N GLY A 298 -15.82 0.45 -13.33
CA GLY A 298 -14.87 1.38 -13.93
C GLY A 298 -15.52 2.71 -14.30
N SER A 299 -16.72 2.68 -14.88
CA SER A 299 -17.48 3.89 -15.22
C SER A 299 -17.86 4.68 -13.95
N ALA A 300 -18.34 4.00 -12.91
CA ALA A 300 -18.64 4.62 -11.63
C ALA A 300 -17.41 5.28 -10.98
N LEU A 301 -16.25 4.63 -11.07
CA LEU A 301 -14.98 5.18 -10.58
C LEU A 301 -14.49 6.36 -11.39
N LEU A 302 -14.60 6.32 -12.72
CA LEU A 302 -14.23 7.43 -13.59
C LEU A 302 -15.11 8.66 -13.32
N LEU A 303 -16.42 8.44 -13.16
CA LEU A 303 -17.36 9.50 -12.77
C LEU A 303 -16.99 10.07 -11.40
N LEU A 304 -16.78 9.23 -10.39
CA LEU A 304 -16.37 9.70 -9.05
C LEU A 304 -15.03 10.43 -9.09
N SER A 305 -14.08 9.99 -9.92
CA SER A 305 -12.79 10.65 -10.10
C SER A 305 -12.96 12.04 -10.74
N ALA A 306 -13.82 12.17 -11.74
CA ALA A 306 -14.12 13.45 -12.39
C ALA A 306 -14.85 14.42 -11.43
N PHE A 307 -15.75 13.90 -10.61
CA PHE A 307 -16.54 14.68 -9.64
C PHE A 307 -16.02 14.54 -8.20
N TRP A 308 -14.73 14.30 -8.02
CA TRP A 308 -14.15 14.02 -6.70
C TRP A 308 -14.34 15.20 -5.73
N HIS A 309 -13.93 16.40 -6.15
CA HIS A 309 -14.03 17.60 -5.31
C HIS A 309 -15.48 18.00 -4.98
N PRO A 310 -16.43 18.04 -5.95
CA PRO A 310 -17.84 18.27 -5.64
C PRO A 310 -18.43 17.23 -4.67
N SER A 311 -18.13 15.95 -4.88
CA SER A 311 -18.61 14.86 -4.01
C SER A 311 -18.07 15.00 -2.59
N ARG A 312 -16.79 15.34 -2.47
CA ARG A 312 -16.16 15.64 -1.18
C ARG A 312 -16.79 16.84 -0.49
N ALA A 313 -17.03 17.93 -1.22
CA ALA A 313 -17.66 19.13 -0.67
C ALA A 313 -19.00 18.81 0.00
N LEU A 314 -19.83 18.02 -0.69
CA LEU A 314 -21.14 17.61 -0.19
C LEU A 314 -21.03 16.80 1.11
N ILE A 315 -20.10 15.85 1.17
CA ILE A 315 -19.87 15.03 2.37
C ILE A 315 -19.35 15.88 3.52
N LEU A 316 -18.34 16.72 3.27
CA LEU A 316 -17.78 17.58 4.32
C LEU A 316 -18.82 18.53 4.89
N ASN A 317 -19.71 19.07 4.06
CA ASN A 317 -20.80 19.94 4.51
C ASN A 317 -21.79 19.27 5.47
N CYS A 318 -21.90 17.94 5.45
CA CYS A 318 -22.73 17.17 6.37
C CYS A 318 -21.99 16.80 7.68
N LEU A 319 -20.66 16.89 7.71
CA LEU A 319 -19.85 16.46 8.84
C LEU A 319 -19.67 17.57 9.90
N PRO A 320 -19.55 17.21 11.19
CA PRO A 320 -19.33 18.17 12.27
C PRO A 320 -17.95 18.85 12.17
N LEU A 321 -17.86 20.08 12.69
CA LEU A 321 -16.66 20.93 12.56
C LEU A 321 -15.38 20.31 13.14
N PHE A 322 -15.47 19.44 14.15
CA PHE A 322 -14.30 18.77 14.73
C PHE A 322 -13.63 17.80 13.73
N VAL A 323 -14.40 17.15 12.86
CA VAL A 323 -13.84 16.29 11.80
C VAL A 323 -13.19 17.13 10.72
N ARG A 324 -13.85 18.22 10.30
CA ARG A 324 -13.35 19.11 9.24
C ARG A 324 -11.99 19.74 9.54
N LYS A 325 -11.68 19.98 10.82
CA LYS A 325 -10.38 20.55 11.25
C LYS A 325 -9.20 19.58 11.13
N ASN A 326 -9.46 18.27 11.13
CA ASN A 326 -8.43 17.23 11.15
C ASN A 326 -8.20 16.58 9.77
N VAL A 327 -8.94 17.01 8.75
CA VAL A 327 -8.84 16.53 7.37
C VAL A 327 -8.27 17.63 6.47
N PRO A 328 -7.73 17.30 5.28
CA PRO A 328 -7.15 18.30 4.37
C PRO A 328 -8.10 19.48 4.11
N PRO A 329 -7.60 20.73 4.06
CA PRO A 329 -8.44 21.90 3.91
C PRO A 329 -9.28 21.84 2.62
N PHE A 330 -10.43 22.51 2.67
CA PHE A 330 -11.23 22.77 1.48
C PHE A 330 -10.62 23.98 0.75
N HIS A 331 -10.36 23.84 -0.54
CA HIS A 331 -9.87 24.93 -1.39
C HIS A 331 -10.76 25.08 -2.61
#